data_AF-A0A0L8VBQ2-F1
#
_entry.id   AF-A0A0L8VBQ2-F1
#
_cell.length_a   1.000
_cell.length_b   1.000
_cell.length_c   1.000
_cell.angle_alpha   90.00
_cell.angle_beta   90.00
_cell.angle_gamma   90.00
#
_symmetry.space_group_name_H-M   'P 1'
#
loop_
_entity.id
_entity.type
_entity.pdbx_description
1 polymer ?
#
loop_
_entity_poly.entity_id
_entity_poly.type
_entity_poly.pdbx_seq_one_letter_code
_entity_poly.pdbx_strand_id
1 'polypeptide(L)'
;MKSYKPYLSLSKTTKNYELGVVLSASKNQTVTSIEQEEVVKNEQAYWGVILTLSTQTQLVNGPDTPIFSSLVHIPLEKGEAYKTIKCIVRQKMEDDEMGPPPDEYTDIDFGDGK
;
A
#
# COMPACT_ATOMS: atom_id res chain seq x y z
N MET A 1 -1.29 13.93 -11.38
CA MET A 1 -1.75 13.07 -10.27
C MET A 1 -0.74 13.16 -9.15
N LYS A 2 -1.15 13.05 -7.88
CA LYS A 2 -0.18 12.88 -6.79
C LYS A 2 0.45 11.50 -6.98
N SER A 3 1.72 11.45 -7.36
CA SER A 3 2.47 10.20 -7.45
C SER A 3 2.41 9.49 -6.09
N TYR A 4 2.42 8.16 -6.06
CA TYR A 4 2.50 7.36 -4.81
C TYR A 4 1.30 7.34 -3.88
N LYS A 5 0.26 8.17 -4.09
CA LYS A 5 -0.99 8.02 -3.32
C LYS A 5 -1.83 6.85 -3.88
N PRO A 6 -2.00 5.74 -3.14
CA PRO A 6 -2.79 4.63 -3.63
C PRO A 6 -4.27 4.97 -3.62
N TYR A 7 -4.97 4.59 -4.69
CA TYR A 7 -6.42 4.45 -4.69
C TYR A 7 -6.78 3.11 -4.06
N LEU A 8 -7.76 3.14 -3.15
CA LEU A 8 -8.20 1.96 -2.40
C LEU A 8 -9.66 1.65 -2.73
N SER A 9 -9.94 0.36 -2.89
CA SER A 9 -11.29 -0.20 -2.94
C SER A 9 -11.34 -1.37 -1.98
N LEU A 10 -12.37 -1.42 -1.12
CA LEU A 10 -12.57 -2.53 -0.20
C LEU A 10 -13.88 -3.22 -0.57
N SER A 11 -13.84 -4.55 -0.68
CA SER A 11 -15.03 -5.41 -0.73
C SER A 11 -14.95 -6.44 0.38
N LYS A 12 -16.11 -6.89 0.85
CA LYS A 12 -16.20 -7.95 1.86
C LYS A 12 -16.74 -9.23 1.23
N THR A 13 -16.05 -10.34 1.43
CA THR A 13 -16.54 -11.68 1.10
C THR A 13 -16.95 -12.44 2.36
N THR A 14 -17.42 -13.67 2.20
CA THR A 14 -17.69 -14.58 3.33
C THR A 14 -16.43 -15.10 4.00
N LYS A 15 -15.25 -14.93 3.40
CA LYS A 15 -13.97 -15.51 3.86
C LYS A 15 -12.94 -14.47 4.29
N ASN A 16 -12.98 -13.28 3.69
CA ASN A 16 -11.98 -12.23 3.87
C ASN A 16 -12.51 -10.88 3.38
N TYR A 17 -11.80 -9.82 3.72
CA TYR A 17 -11.86 -8.56 2.99
C TYR A 17 -10.88 -8.61 1.81
N GLU A 18 -11.27 -7.97 0.72
CA GLU A 18 -10.49 -7.81 -0.49
C GLU A 18 -10.16 -6.33 -0.67
N LEU A 19 -8.90 -5.96 -0.39
CA LEU A 19 -8.40 -4.61 -0.60
C LEU A 19 -7.75 -4.51 -1.98
N GLY A 20 -8.46 -3.88 -2.92
CA GLY A 20 -7.89 -3.44 -4.19
C GLY A 20 -7.04 -2.19 -3.98
N VAL A 21 -5.77 -2.26 -4.39
CA VAL A 21 -4.82 -1.15 -4.32
C VAL A 21 -4.36 -0.82 -5.74
N VAL A 22 -4.51 0.44 -6.14
CA VAL A 22 -4.01 0.94 -7.43
C VAL A 22 -3.15 2.17 -7.18
N LEU A 23 -1.91 2.18 -7.66
CA LEU A 23 -1.02 3.33 -7.53
C LEU A 23 -0.20 3.57 -8.79
N SER A 24 0.12 4.84 -9.04
CA SER A 24 1.10 5.26 -10.05
C SER A 24 2.45 5.48 -9.40
N ALA A 25 3.51 4.93 -10.00
CA ALA A 25 4.88 5.10 -9.53
C ALA A 25 5.78 5.73 -10.61
N SER A 26 7.06 5.96 -10.28
CA SER A 26 8.09 6.34 -11.25
C SER A 26 8.44 5.16 -12.17
N LYS A 27 8.81 5.44 -13.42
CA LYS A 27 9.25 4.44 -14.41
C LYS A 27 10.41 3.56 -13.97
N ASN A 28 11.23 4.06 -13.04
CA ASN A 28 12.39 3.34 -12.52
C ASN A 28 12.07 2.53 -11.25
N GLN A 29 10.81 2.51 -10.80
CA GLN A 29 10.40 1.82 -9.59
C GLN A 29 9.55 0.60 -9.88
N THR A 30 9.72 -0.45 -9.07
CA THR A 30 8.85 -1.62 -9.05
C THR A 30 8.41 -1.96 -7.63
N VAL A 31 7.28 -2.63 -7.49
CA VAL A 31 6.85 -3.20 -6.22
C VAL A 31 7.77 -4.39 -5.89
N THR A 32 8.38 -4.36 -4.71
CA THR A 32 9.25 -5.45 -4.21
C THR A 32 8.62 -6.25 -3.08
N SER A 33 7.72 -5.63 -2.29
CA SER A 33 6.96 -6.35 -1.27
C SER A 33 5.60 -5.73 -1.04
N ILE A 34 4.66 -6.57 -0.60
CA ILE A 34 3.36 -6.18 -0.05
C ILE A 34 3.23 -6.91 1.28
N GLU A 35 3.27 -6.17 2.37
CA GLU A 35 3.27 -6.69 3.74
C GLU A 35 2.00 -6.27 4.47
N GLN A 36 1.59 -7.05 5.46
CA GLN A 36 0.47 -6.73 6.33
C GLN A 36 0.91 -6.80 7.78
N GLU A 37 0.73 -5.70 8.52
CA GLU A 37 1.12 -5.62 9.93
C GLU A 37 0.25 -4.62 10.70
N GLU A 38 0.28 -4.70 12.03
CA GLU A 38 -0.29 -3.63 12.85
C GLU A 38 0.59 -2.39 12.76
N VAL A 39 -0.02 -1.23 12.48
CA VAL A 39 0.68 0.06 12.44
C VAL A 39 0.13 0.96 13.53
N VAL A 40 1.00 1.42 14.44
CA VAL A 40 0.65 2.38 15.48
C VAL A 40 1.07 3.78 15.04
N LYS A 41 0.11 4.71 14.95
CA LYS A 41 0.39 6.11 14.62
C LYS A 41 -0.46 7.01 15.51
N ASN A 42 0.18 7.96 16.20
CA ASN A 42 -0.46 8.86 17.16
C ASN A 42 -1.26 8.08 18.24
N GLU A 43 -0.64 7.04 18.81
CA GLU A 43 -1.24 6.15 19.84
C GLU A 43 -2.47 5.34 19.38
N GLN A 44 -2.82 5.40 18.09
CA GLN A 44 -3.92 4.64 17.51
C GLN A 44 -3.37 3.51 16.64
N ALA A 45 -3.88 2.30 16.86
CA ALA A 45 -3.55 1.11 16.08
C ALA A 45 -4.43 0.99 14.83
N TYR A 46 -3.81 0.65 13.70
CA TYR A 46 -4.43 0.46 12.39
C TYR A 46 -3.98 -0.89 11.81
N TRP A 47 -4.80 -1.49 10.94
CA TRP A 47 -4.31 -2.58 10.11
C TRP A 47 -3.56 -1.99 8.92
N GLY A 48 -2.25 -2.20 8.86
CA GLY A 48 -1.38 -1.70 7.82
C GLY A 48 -1.28 -2.64 6.63
N VAL A 49 -1.38 -2.07 5.43
CA VAL A 49 -0.95 -2.73 4.19
C VAL A 49 0.21 -1.91 3.60
N ILE A 50 1.40 -2.46 3.59
CA ILE A 50 2.64 -1.75 3.26
C ILE A 50 3.13 -2.22 1.91
N LEU A 51 3.12 -1.33 0.92
CA LEU A 51 3.66 -1.56 -0.41
C LEU A 51 5.04 -0.93 -0.48
N THR A 52 6.07 -1.76 -0.69
CA THR A 52 7.44 -1.27 -0.86
C THR A 52 7.77 -1.15 -2.34
N LEU A 53 8.11 0.06 -2.77
CA LEU A 53 8.67 0.35 -4.10
C LEU A 53 10.20 0.43 -4.00
N SER A 54 10.91 -0.10 -5.00
CA SER A 54 12.37 0.00 -5.09
C SER A 54 12.81 0.41 -6.48
N THR A 55 13.88 1.18 -6.56
CA THR A 55 14.60 1.52 -7.80
C THR A 55 15.69 0.52 -8.19
N GLN A 56 16.03 -0.41 -7.27
CA GLN A 56 17.14 -1.37 -7.45
C GLN A 56 16.83 -2.44 -8.49
N THR A 57 15.55 -2.77 -8.70
CA THR A 57 15.12 -3.78 -9.66
C THR A 57 14.52 -3.07 -10.87
N GLN A 58 15.34 -2.75 -11.85
CA GLN A 58 14.90 -2.10 -13.07
C GLN A 58 14.32 -3.13 -14.06
N LEU A 59 13.05 -2.99 -14.39
CA LEU A 59 12.54 -3.48 -15.67
C LEU A 59 12.97 -2.47 -16.73
N VAL A 60 13.97 -2.83 -17.52
CA VAL A 60 14.75 -1.92 -18.39
C VAL A 60 13.94 -1.21 -19.49
N ASN A 61 12.63 -1.42 -19.60
CA ASN A 61 11.75 -0.79 -20.61
C ASN A 61 10.29 -0.67 -20.13
N GLY A 62 10.05 -0.15 -18.92
CA GLY A 62 8.71 0.14 -18.43
C GLY A 62 8.08 1.41 -19.04
N PRO A 63 6.75 1.59 -19.00
CA PRO A 63 6.11 2.86 -19.39
C PRO A 63 6.60 4.01 -18.49
N ASP A 64 6.53 5.25 -18.99
CA ASP A 64 6.97 6.44 -18.23
C ASP A 64 6.21 6.66 -16.92
N THR A 65 5.01 6.09 -16.80
CA THR A 65 4.20 6.09 -15.57
C THR A 65 3.56 4.72 -15.38
N PRO A 66 4.27 3.76 -14.76
CA PRO A 66 3.70 2.46 -14.46
C PRO A 66 2.53 2.59 -13.49
N ILE A 67 1.45 1.86 -13.78
CA ILE A 67 0.31 1.68 -12.89
C ILE A 67 0.44 0.28 -12.29
N PHE A 68 0.55 0.22 -10.98
CA PHE A 68 0.54 -1.03 -10.23
C PHE A 68 -0.84 -1.25 -9.64
N SER A 69 -1.36 -2.46 -9.82
CA SER A 69 -2.60 -2.91 -9.20
C SER A 69 -2.36 -4.22 -8.46
N SER A 70 -2.82 -4.31 -7.22
CA SER A 70 -2.79 -5.54 -6.43
C SER A 70 -4.10 -5.74 -5.69
N LEU A 71 -4.40 -7.00 -5.40
CA LEU A 71 -5.52 -7.40 -4.54
C LEU A 71 -4.95 -8.04 -3.29
N VAL A 72 -5.19 -7.43 -2.14
CA VAL A 72 -4.70 -7.89 -0.85
C VAL A 72 -5.84 -8.53 -0.07
N HIS A 73 -5.68 -9.80 0.26
CA HIS A 73 -6.62 -10.52 1.12
C HIS A 73 -6.34 -10.23 2.58
N ILE A 74 -7.32 -9.68 3.28
CA ILE A 74 -7.25 -9.34 4.70
C ILE A 74 -8.21 -10.26 5.45
N PRO A 75 -7.75 -11.05 6.44
CA PRO A 75 -8.62 -11.93 7.22
C PRO A 75 -9.76 -11.17 7.93
N LEU A 76 -10.92 -11.81 8.07
CA LEU A 76 -12.12 -11.16 8.63
C LEU A 76 -11.92 -10.67 10.06
N GLU A 77 -11.15 -11.40 10.87
CA GLU A 77 -10.83 -11.05 12.26
C GLU A 77 -10.09 -9.71 12.37
N LYS A 78 -9.42 -9.24 11.30
CA LYS A 78 -8.79 -7.92 11.29
C LYS A 78 -9.81 -6.79 11.23
N GLY A 79 -10.95 -7.00 10.57
CA GLY A 79 -12.06 -6.04 10.61
C GLY A 79 -12.80 -6.01 11.94
N GLU A 80 -12.62 -7.02 12.80
CA GLU A 80 -13.14 -7.02 14.18
C GLU A 80 -12.17 -6.32 15.14
N ALA A 81 -10.86 -6.47 14.92
CA ALA A 81 -9.81 -5.90 15.77
C ALA A 81 -9.48 -4.44 15.44
N TYR A 82 -9.62 -4.02 14.18
CA TYR A 82 -9.26 -2.68 13.71
C TYR A 82 -10.44 -2.02 12.99
N LYS A 83 -10.56 -0.70 13.15
CA LYS A 83 -11.59 0.09 12.45
C LYS A 83 -11.21 0.42 11.01
N THR A 84 -9.93 0.69 10.79
CA THR A 84 -9.43 1.32 9.56
C THR A 84 -8.22 0.56 9.05
N ILE A 85 -8.16 0.40 7.73
CA ILE A 85 -6.98 -0.07 7.01
C ILE A 85 -6.18 1.15 6.57
N LYS A 86 -4.88 1.15 6.86
CA LYS A 86 -3.91 2.17 6.43
C LYS A 86 -3.00 1.57 5.37
N CYS A 87 -3.20 1.98 4.12
CA CYS A 87 -2.33 1.57 3.02
C CYS A 87 -1.15 2.55 2.93
N ILE A 88 0.07 2.05 3.14
CA ILE A 88 1.30 2.82 3.19
C ILE A 88 2.15 2.46 1.97
N VAL A 89 2.61 3.46 1.23
CA VAL A 89 3.58 3.28 0.16
C VAL A 89 4.95 3.71 0.66
N ARG A 90 5.82 2.73 0.89
CA ARG A 90 7.21 2.90 1.32
C ARG A 90 8.12 2.88 0.11
N GLN A 91 9.11 3.76 0.08
CA GLN A 91 10.13 3.76 -0.98
C GLN A 91 11.47 3.32 -0.39
N LYS A 92 12.01 2.22 -0.90
CA LYS A 92 13.37 1.77 -0.62
C LYS A 92 14.32 2.45 -1.60
N MET A 93 15.17 3.34 -1.11
CA MET A 93 16.25 3.96 -1.88
C MET A 93 17.55 3.17 -1.73
N GLU A 94 18.49 3.36 -2.65
CA GLU A 94 19.89 2.96 -2.45
C GLU A 94 20.54 3.85 -1.39
N ASP A 95 21.55 3.31 -0.68
CA ASP A 95 22.13 3.86 0.56
C ASP A 95 22.72 5.29 0.48
N ASP A 96 22.73 5.94 -0.70
CA ASP A 96 23.38 7.24 -0.95
C ASP A 96 22.43 8.41 -1.28
N GLU A 97 21.10 8.23 -1.34
CA GLU A 97 20.16 9.34 -1.55
C GLU A 97 19.55 9.87 -0.23
N MET A 98 19.54 11.20 -0.07
CA MET A 98 19.03 11.90 1.14
C MET A 98 17.61 11.46 1.52
N GLY A 99 17.53 10.58 2.52
CA GLY A 99 16.34 10.27 3.31
C GLY A 99 15.20 9.58 2.55
N PRO A 100 14.48 8.63 3.16
CA PRO A 100 13.30 8.09 2.51
C PRO A 100 12.30 9.24 2.24
N PRO A 101 11.73 9.35 1.03
CA PRO A 101 10.62 10.26 0.82
C PRO A 101 9.51 9.89 1.80
N PRO A 102 8.77 10.89 2.33
CA PRO A 102 7.79 10.64 3.37
C PRO A 102 6.79 9.58 2.90
N ASP A 103 6.57 8.56 3.75
CA ASP A 103 5.59 7.52 3.50
C ASP A 103 4.24 8.15 3.14
N GLU A 104 3.79 7.92 1.90
CA GLU A 104 2.46 8.33 1.48
C GLU A 104 1.45 7.27 1.90
N TYR A 105 0.33 7.70 2.47
CA TYR A 105 -0.70 6.78 2.89
C TYR A 105 -2.10 7.23 2.48
N THR A 106 -2.96 6.23 2.27
CA THR A 106 -4.40 6.40 2.13
C THR A 106 -5.07 5.44 3.09
N ASP A 107 -6.16 5.90 3.69
CA ASP A 107 -6.93 5.15 4.66
C ASP A 107 -8.27 4.74 4.02
N ILE A 108 -8.77 3.57 4.41
CA ILE A 108 -10.12 3.09 4.07
C ILE A 108 -10.70 2.37 5.29
N ASP A 109 -11.96 2.61 5.61
CA ASP A 109 -12.59 2.00 6.77
C ASP A 109 -13.09 0.60 6.42
N PHE A 110 -13.01 -0.35 7.35
CA PHE A 110 -13.60 -1.68 7.14
C PHE A 110 -15.12 -1.62 6.89
N GLY A 111 -15.77 -0.55 7.34
CA GLY A 111 -17.20 -0.28 7.08
C GLY A 111 -17.51 0.15 5.64
N ASP A 112 -16.52 0.53 4.84
CA ASP A 112 -16.69 0.90 3.43
C ASP A 112 -16.79 -0.33 2.52
N GLY A 113 -16.33 -1.49 3.01
CA GLY A 113 -16.45 -2.78 2.34
C GLY A 113 -17.88 -3.30 2.37
N LYS A 114 -18.65 -2.99 1.33
CA LYS A 114 -19.98 -3.59 1.10
C LYS A 114 -19.89 -5.03 0.62
#